data_AF-A0A1V1P0W3-F1
#
_entry.id   AF-A0A1V1P0W3-F1
#
_cell.length_a   1.000
_cell.length_b   1.000
_cell.length_c   1.000
_cell.angle_alpha   90.00
_cell.angle_beta   90.00
_cell.angle_gamma   90.00
#
_symmetry.space_group_name_H-M   'P 1'
#
loop_
_entity.id
_entity.type
_entity.pdbx_description
1 polymer ?
#
loop_
_entity_poly.entity_id
_entity_poly.type
_entity_poly.pdbx_seq_one_letter_code
_entity_poly.pdbx_strand_id
1 'polypeptide(L)'
;MIISHPATHQAPAKTLKDHLTTVADKSRRQIMRMKLNLSLITSVELADLSYLIGLFHDFGKLSTFFQNYINQQGSRSALTHHSLISAFVCFHVLESLYPEDVWPMIGYLIIKRHHGNLETLDTETIPAVKNIFVQLNDILDNASDEIQHIYMGTIPNISEILSTISFDRYADIIDDIPDRLEDLLDEFNSCAAIELFFIVNLLFSVLIDSDKKDAARLDNTYFKENLEETHNDVFAFFKALSDRK
;
A
#
# COMPACT_ATOMS: atom_id res chain seq x y z
N MET A 1 -4.81 -1.87 -23.08
CA MET A 1 -3.74 -1.28 -22.25
C MET A 1 -4.38 -0.84 -20.95
N ILE A 2 -3.93 -1.38 -19.81
CA ILE A 2 -4.45 -1.01 -18.50
C ILE A 2 -3.69 0.22 -17.99
N ILE A 3 -4.42 1.29 -17.67
CA ILE A 3 -3.84 2.57 -17.26
C ILE A 3 -4.11 2.85 -15.79
N SER A 4 -3.15 3.49 -15.12
CA SER A 4 -3.37 4.07 -13.79
C SER A 4 -3.80 5.54 -13.88
N HIS A 5 -3.28 6.27 -14.87
CA HIS A 5 -3.59 7.69 -15.08
C HIS A 5 -3.84 7.98 -16.57
N PRO A 6 -4.90 8.74 -16.91
CA PRO A 6 -5.17 9.13 -18.30
C PRO A 6 -4.10 10.09 -18.82
N ALA A 7 -4.06 10.28 -20.13
CA ALA A 7 -3.24 11.32 -20.75
C ALA A 7 -3.74 12.71 -20.31
N THR A 8 -2.80 13.62 -20.10
CA THR A 8 -3.08 15.04 -19.87
C THR A 8 -2.47 15.87 -21.01
N HIS A 9 -2.79 17.17 -21.08
CA HIS A 9 -2.17 18.06 -22.06
C HIS A 9 -0.64 18.10 -22.01
N GLN A 10 -0.05 17.75 -20.86
CA GLN A 10 1.38 17.85 -20.62
C GLN A 10 2.09 16.48 -20.69
N ALA A 11 1.34 15.37 -20.77
CA ALA A 11 1.94 14.07 -20.54
C ALA A 11 1.08 12.88 -21.06
N PRO A 12 1.68 11.84 -21.69
CA PRO A 12 0.94 10.68 -22.22
C PRO A 12 0.35 9.81 -21.10
N ALA A 13 -0.65 8.98 -21.37
CA ALA A 13 -1.24 8.08 -20.37
C ALA A 13 -0.17 7.22 -19.67
N LYS A 14 -0.37 6.95 -18.38
CA LYS A 14 0.56 6.13 -17.59
C LYS A 14 -0.02 4.74 -17.37
N THR A 15 0.74 3.72 -17.75
CA THR A 15 0.35 2.32 -17.55
C THR A 15 0.25 2.01 -16.06
N LEU A 16 -0.61 1.04 -15.70
CA LEU A 16 -0.70 0.60 -14.31
C LEU A 16 0.62 -0.03 -13.84
N LYS A 17 1.23 -0.86 -14.68
CA LYS A 17 2.54 -1.47 -14.39
C LYS A 17 3.61 -0.45 -14.03
N ASP A 18 3.79 0.58 -14.86
CA ASP A 18 4.84 1.59 -14.64
C ASP A 18 4.59 2.35 -13.34
N HIS A 19 3.32 2.68 -13.08
CA HIS A 19 2.93 3.35 -11.85
C HIS A 19 3.23 2.51 -10.61
N LEU A 20 2.70 1.29 -10.54
CA LEU A 20 2.89 0.39 -9.39
C LEU A 20 4.38 0.10 -9.14
N THR A 21 5.14 -0.21 -10.19
CA THR A 21 6.59 -0.48 -10.08
C THR A 21 7.33 0.76 -9.57
N THR A 22 6.99 1.95 -10.08
CA THR A 22 7.64 3.19 -9.66
C THR A 22 7.33 3.54 -8.20
N VAL A 23 6.07 3.39 -7.78
CA VAL A 23 5.66 3.64 -6.39
C VAL A 23 6.35 2.63 -5.45
N ALA A 24 6.28 1.34 -5.74
CA ALA A 24 6.94 0.29 -4.96
C ALA A 24 8.45 0.56 -4.77
N ASP A 25 9.15 0.84 -5.87
CA ASP A 25 10.57 1.13 -5.88
C ASP A 25 10.93 2.42 -5.11
N LYS A 26 10.13 3.48 -5.26
CA LYS A 26 10.32 4.74 -4.52
C LYS A 26 10.12 4.51 -3.04
N SER A 27 9.04 3.83 -2.66
CA SER A 27 8.72 3.50 -1.27
C SER A 27 9.85 2.73 -0.59
N ARG A 28 10.31 1.64 -1.23
CA ARG A 28 11.44 0.84 -0.75
C ARG A 28 12.71 1.66 -0.56
N ARG A 29 13.06 2.48 -1.57
CA ARG A 29 14.27 3.32 -1.51
C ARG A 29 14.19 4.39 -0.43
N GLN A 30 13.01 4.95 -0.15
CA GLN A 30 12.84 5.93 0.91
C GLN A 30 13.15 5.30 2.28
N ILE A 31 12.56 4.14 2.58
CA ILE A 31 12.83 3.42 3.83
C ILE A 31 14.31 3.05 3.96
N MET A 32 14.92 2.47 2.90
CA MET A 32 16.33 2.05 2.92
C MET A 32 17.34 3.19 3.14
N ARG A 33 16.94 4.45 2.92
CA ARG A 33 17.80 5.63 3.16
C ARG A 33 17.71 6.13 4.60
N MET A 34 16.71 5.71 5.36
CA MET A 34 16.50 6.14 6.73
C MET A 34 17.37 5.31 7.68
N LYS A 35 17.95 5.97 8.70
CA LYS A 35 18.65 5.29 9.79
C LYS A 35 17.65 4.98 10.89
N LEU A 36 16.92 3.88 10.73
CA LEU A 36 15.91 3.43 11.68
C LEU A 36 16.51 2.41 12.65
N ASN A 37 16.16 2.52 13.93
CA ASN A 37 16.51 1.54 14.96
C ASN A 37 15.21 0.98 15.53
N LEU A 38 14.73 -0.10 14.92
CA LEU A 38 13.43 -0.71 15.18
C LEU A 38 13.64 -2.08 15.81
N SER A 39 12.81 -2.45 16.78
CA SER A 39 12.79 -3.74 17.45
C SER A 39 11.72 -4.70 16.92
N LEU A 40 10.63 -4.18 16.33
CA LEU A 40 9.51 -4.98 15.82
C LEU A 40 9.77 -5.54 14.42
N ILE A 41 10.54 -4.84 13.60
CA ILE A 41 10.83 -5.20 12.21
C ILE A 41 12.19 -4.65 11.81
N THR A 42 12.98 -5.41 11.07
CA THR A 42 14.26 -4.89 10.57
C THR A 42 14.02 -3.83 9.49
N SER A 43 14.99 -2.93 9.26
CA SER A 43 14.85 -1.93 8.19
C SER A 43 14.71 -2.54 6.79
N VAL A 44 15.26 -3.75 6.58
CA VAL A 44 15.14 -4.47 5.30
C VAL A 44 13.73 -5.01 5.14
N GLU A 45 13.20 -5.71 6.15
CA GLU A 45 11.82 -6.21 6.13
C GLU A 45 10.80 -5.08 6.01
N LEU A 46 11.03 -3.94 6.69
CA LEU A 46 10.18 -2.75 6.55
C LEU A 46 10.21 -2.19 5.13
N ALA A 47 11.38 -2.18 4.48
CA ALA A 47 11.52 -1.72 3.11
C ALA A 47 10.82 -2.66 2.12
N ASP A 48 10.90 -3.97 2.35
CA ASP A 48 10.24 -4.98 1.52
C ASP A 48 8.71 -4.97 1.75
N LEU A 49 8.23 -4.75 2.98
CA LEU A 49 6.82 -4.50 3.27
C LEU A 49 6.32 -3.22 2.57
N SER A 50 7.10 -2.14 2.65
CA SER A 50 6.80 -0.88 1.97
C SER A 50 6.75 -1.03 0.44
N TYR A 51 7.62 -1.87 -0.12
CA TYR A 51 7.62 -2.24 -1.53
C TYR A 51 6.32 -2.96 -1.91
N LEU A 52 5.93 -3.99 -1.16
CA LEU A 52 4.71 -4.76 -1.42
C LEU A 52 3.46 -3.89 -1.30
N ILE A 53 3.37 -3.05 -0.26
CA ILE A 53 2.28 -2.08 -0.11
C ILE A 53 2.20 -1.17 -1.35
N GLY A 54 3.33 -0.62 -1.81
CA GLY A 54 3.37 0.21 -3.02
C GLY A 54 2.99 -0.55 -4.29
N LEU A 55 3.39 -1.82 -4.40
CA LEU A 55 3.11 -2.66 -5.57
C LEU A 55 1.62 -3.05 -5.66
N PHE A 56 0.93 -3.21 -4.53
CA PHE A 56 -0.45 -3.66 -4.48
C PHE A 56 -1.49 -2.56 -4.23
N HIS A 57 -1.11 -1.34 -3.83
CA HIS A 57 -2.06 -0.31 -3.39
C HIS A 57 -3.17 0.02 -4.39
N ASP A 58 -2.87 -0.14 -5.67
CA ASP A 58 -3.72 0.19 -6.81
C ASP A 58 -4.15 -1.06 -7.61
N PHE A 59 -4.00 -2.27 -7.06
CA PHE A 59 -4.34 -3.54 -7.72
C PHE A 59 -5.76 -3.52 -8.33
N GLY A 60 -6.73 -2.96 -7.62
CA GLY A 60 -8.13 -2.85 -8.06
C GLY A 60 -8.33 -2.05 -9.35
N LYS A 61 -7.34 -1.27 -9.78
CA LYS A 61 -7.36 -0.59 -11.09
C LYS A 61 -7.31 -1.57 -12.26
N LEU A 62 -6.96 -2.84 -12.04
CA LEU A 62 -7.05 -3.91 -13.04
C LEU A 62 -8.49 -4.20 -13.46
N SER A 63 -9.48 -3.88 -12.62
CA SER A 63 -10.88 -4.19 -12.93
C SER A 63 -11.38 -3.45 -14.17
N THR A 64 -12.22 -4.10 -14.96
CA THR A 64 -12.91 -3.49 -16.09
C THR A 64 -13.81 -2.35 -15.63
N PHE A 65 -14.38 -2.42 -14.41
CA PHE A 65 -15.14 -1.33 -13.80
C PHE A 65 -14.30 -0.06 -13.66
N PHE A 66 -13.09 -0.17 -13.08
CA PHE A 66 -12.18 0.97 -12.96
C PHE A 66 -11.69 1.44 -14.33
N GLN A 67 -11.30 0.51 -15.22
CA GLN A 67 -10.81 0.86 -16.56
C GLN A 67 -11.88 1.56 -17.40
N ASN A 68 -13.14 1.13 -17.36
CA ASN A 68 -14.23 1.81 -18.06
C ASN A 68 -14.48 3.21 -17.50
N TYR A 69 -14.42 3.38 -16.17
CA TYR A 69 -14.57 4.67 -15.52
C TYR A 69 -13.45 5.65 -15.91
N ILE A 70 -12.18 5.25 -15.76
CA ILE A 70 -11.03 6.14 -16.04
C ILE A 70 -10.91 6.52 -17.52
N ASN A 71 -11.41 5.66 -18.42
CA ASN A 71 -11.50 5.94 -19.86
C ASN A 71 -12.79 6.67 -20.29
N GLN A 72 -13.60 7.15 -19.34
CA GLN A 72 -14.86 7.88 -19.60
C GLN A 72 -15.89 7.06 -20.39
N GLN A 73 -15.82 5.73 -20.29
CA GLN A 73 -16.75 4.77 -20.91
C GLN A 73 -17.81 4.27 -19.92
N GLY A 74 -17.78 4.74 -18.67
CA GLY A 74 -18.73 4.39 -17.63
C GLY A 74 -18.84 5.47 -16.55
N SER A 75 -19.79 5.26 -15.64
CA SER A 75 -20.05 6.15 -14.50
C SER A 75 -19.40 5.62 -13.23
N ARG A 76 -19.08 6.54 -12.31
CA ARG A 76 -18.61 6.19 -10.97
C ARG A 76 -19.65 5.33 -10.26
N SER A 77 -19.21 4.25 -9.62
CA SER A 77 -20.05 3.34 -8.84
C SER A 77 -19.24 2.70 -7.71
N ALA A 78 -19.88 1.93 -6.84
CA ALA A 78 -19.17 1.18 -5.79
C ALA A 78 -18.05 0.27 -6.37
N LEU A 79 -18.29 -0.32 -7.55
CA LEU A 79 -17.33 -1.19 -8.24
C LEU A 79 -16.16 -0.44 -8.88
N THR A 80 -16.23 0.89 -8.98
CA THR A 80 -15.10 1.71 -9.44
C THR A 80 -14.14 2.08 -8.31
N HIS A 81 -14.48 1.82 -7.04
CA HIS A 81 -13.58 2.05 -5.92
C HIS A 81 -12.56 0.93 -5.84
N HIS A 82 -11.28 1.26 -6.03
CA HIS A 82 -10.22 0.25 -6.14
C HIS A 82 -9.48 -0.01 -4.83
N SER A 83 -9.52 0.90 -3.86
CA SER A 83 -8.70 0.78 -2.63
C SER A 83 -9.05 -0.44 -1.80
N LEU A 84 -10.33 -0.79 -1.67
CA LEU A 84 -10.76 -1.90 -0.80
C LEU A 84 -10.35 -3.28 -1.35
N ILE A 85 -10.61 -3.55 -2.64
CA ILE A 85 -10.12 -4.79 -3.28
C ILE A 85 -8.59 -4.85 -3.27
N SER A 86 -7.90 -3.70 -3.43
CA SER A 86 -6.44 -3.65 -3.37
C SER A 86 -5.91 -4.01 -1.99
N ALA A 87 -6.51 -3.45 -0.94
CA ALA A 87 -6.18 -3.73 0.44
C ALA A 87 -6.38 -5.21 0.76
N PHE A 88 -7.50 -5.77 0.30
CA PHE A 88 -7.84 -7.15 0.52
C PHE A 88 -6.88 -8.14 -0.16
N VAL A 89 -6.54 -7.89 -1.42
CA VAL A 89 -5.56 -8.73 -2.14
C VAL A 89 -4.18 -8.62 -1.48
N CYS A 90 -3.77 -7.42 -1.08
CA CYS A 90 -2.51 -7.23 -0.37
C CYS A 90 -2.49 -7.98 0.96
N PHE A 91 -3.59 -7.97 1.72
CA PHE A 91 -3.70 -8.73 2.97
C PHE A 91 -3.37 -10.21 2.75
N HIS A 92 -4.03 -10.86 1.78
CA HIS A 92 -3.81 -12.27 1.51
C HIS A 92 -2.42 -12.59 0.95
N VAL A 93 -1.84 -11.70 0.14
CA VAL A 93 -0.46 -11.86 -0.31
C VAL A 93 0.49 -11.77 0.89
N LEU A 94 0.33 -10.78 1.76
CA LEU A 94 1.18 -10.64 2.96
C LEU A 94 1.00 -11.81 3.92
N GLU A 95 -0.21 -12.31 4.11
CA GLU A 95 -0.52 -13.48 4.95
C GLU A 95 0.21 -14.75 4.46
N SER A 96 0.50 -14.84 3.15
CA SER A 96 1.29 -15.94 2.60
C SER A 96 2.80 -15.79 2.76
N LEU A 97 3.28 -14.59 3.11
CA LEU A 97 4.70 -14.23 3.16
C LEU A 97 5.20 -14.00 4.59
N TYR A 98 4.34 -13.50 5.47
CA TYR A 98 4.67 -13.14 6.84
C TYR A 98 3.91 -14.07 7.80
N PRO A 99 4.60 -14.68 8.78
CA PRO A 99 3.94 -15.51 9.78
C PRO A 99 3.16 -14.69 10.80
N GLU A 100 3.51 -13.41 11.02
CA GLU A 100 2.82 -12.54 11.96
C GLU A 100 1.65 -11.80 11.30
N ASP A 101 0.46 -11.88 11.91
CA ASP A 101 -0.77 -11.24 11.43
C ASP A 101 -0.71 -9.70 11.38
N VAL A 102 0.21 -9.11 12.15
CA VAL A 102 0.38 -7.64 12.22
C VAL A 102 0.67 -7.01 10.87
N TRP A 103 1.53 -7.60 10.05
CA TRP A 103 1.96 -7.00 8.78
C TRP A 103 0.88 -7.07 7.69
N PRO A 104 0.17 -8.20 7.49
CA PRO A 104 -1.03 -8.25 6.67
C PRO A 104 -2.07 -7.20 7.07
N MET A 105 -2.38 -7.06 8.37
CA MET A 105 -3.35 -6.07 8.86
C MET A 105 -2.91 -4.63 8.60
N ILE A 106 -1.63 -4.32 8.82
CA ILE A 106 -1.07 -2.99 8.52
C ILE A 106 -1.11 -2.69 7.03
N GLY A 107 -0.75 -3.65 6.17
CA GLY A 107 -0.82 -3.49 4.72
C GLY A 107 -2.25 -3.22 4.25
N TYR A 108 -3.22 -3.97 4.79
CA TYR A 108 -4.65 -3.74 4.56
C TYR A 108 -5.07 -2.32 4.97
N LEU A 109 -4.77 -1.90 6.20
CA LEU A 109 -5.13 -0.58 6.73
C LEU A 109 -4.59 0.55 5.85
N ILE A 110 -3.30 0.50 5.53
CA ILE A 110 -2.61 1.53 4.77
C ILE A 110 -3.20 1.67 3.37
N ILE A 111 -3.39 0.55 2.67
CA ILE A 111 -3.96 0.58 1.33
C ILE A 111 -5.43 0.97 1.36
N LYS A 112 -6.24 0.50 2.32
CA LYS A 112 -7.64 0.90 2.40
C LYS A 112 -7.79 2.43 2.51
N ARG A 113 -6.90 3.07 3.28
CA ARG A 113 -6.93 4.50 3.59
C ARG A 113 -6.11 5.38 2.64
N HIS A 114 -5.46 4.86 1.59
CA HIS A 114 -4.54 5.67 0.78
C HIS A 114 -5.19 6.83 -0.02
N HIS A 115 -6.52 6.83 -0.20
CA HIS A 115 -7.26 7.98 -0.77
C HIS A 115 -7.80 8.97 0.27
N GLY A 116 -7.58 8.71 1.56
CA GLY A 116 -8.13 9.48 2.67
C GLY A 116 -7.10 9.71 3.79
N ASN A 117 -7.59 9.76 5.03
CA ASN A 117 -6.76 9.87 6.22
C ASN A 117 -6.54 8.49 6.84
N LEU A 118 -5.42 8.33 7.52
CA LEU A 118 -5.20 7.19 8.40
C LEU A 118 -6.09 7.36 9.65
N GLU A 119 -7.20 6.63 9.67
CA GLU A 119 -8.20 6.61 10.74
C GLU A 119 -8.45 5.16 11.16
N THR A 120 -9.06 4.97 12.33
CA THR A 120 -9.47 3.64 12.82
C THR A 120 -10.29 2.88 11.77
N LEU A 121 -10.15 1.55 11.74
CA LEU A 121 -10.92 0.72 10.82
C LEU A 121 -12.35 0.57 11.32
N ASP A 122 -13.31 0.86 10.45
CA ASP A 122 -14.69 0.42 10.62
C ASP A 122 -14.87 -0.95 9.96
N THR A 123 -15.80 -1.75 10.48
CA THR A 123 -16.26 -2.99 9.85
C THR A 123 -16.85 -2.69 8.47
N GLU A 124 -16.61 -3.57 7.50
CA GLU A 124 -17.17 -3.40 6.17
C GLU A 124 -18.60 -3.88 6.07
N THR A 125 -19.36 -3.24 5.18
CA THR A 125 -20.73 -3.67 4.91
C THR A 125 -20.74 -4.91 4.02
N ILE A 126 -21.72 -5.81 4.20
CA ILE A 126 -21.92 -6.97 3.31
C ILE A 126 -21.92 -6.59 1.81
N PRO A 127 -22.54 -5.49 1.36
CA PRO A 127 -22.40 -5.03 -0.02
C PRO A 127 -20.97 -4.70 -0.45
N ALA A 128 -20.16 -4.06 0.41
CA ALA A 128 -18.76 -3.77 0.12
C ALA A 128 -17.96 -5.07 -0.04
N VAL A 129 -18.17 -6.04 0.87
CA VAL A 129 -17.60 -7.39 0.77
C VAL A 129 -17.98 -8.05 -0.54
N LYS A 130 -19.26 -8.05 -0.94
CA LYS A 130 -19.70 -8.61 -2.24
C LYS A 130 -19.03 -7.93 -3.44
N ASN A 131 -18.87 -6.61 -3.40
CA ASN A 131 -18.24 -5.86 -4.49
C ASN A 131 -16.78 -6.28 -4.72
N ILE A 132 -16.04 -6.59 -3.66
CA ILE A 132 -14.67 -7.10 -3.76
C ILE A 132 -14.63 -8.38 -4.60
N PHE A 133 -15.54 -9.33 -4.36
CA PHE A 133 -15.56 -10.58 -5.13
C PHE A 133 -16.02 -10.38 -6.57
N VAL A 134 -16.96 -9.45 -6.81
CA VAL A 134 -17.32 -9.05 -8.18
C VAL A 134 -16.11 -8.46 -8.90
N GLN A 135 -15.35 -7.57 -8.25
CA GLN A 135 -14.14 -6.97 -8.81
C GLN A 135 -13.02 -8.01 -8.99
N LEU A 136 -12.81 -8.91 -8.04
CA LEU A 136 -11.76 -9.93 -8.10
C LEU A 136 -12.02 -10.91 -9.24
N ASN A 137 -13.25 -11.42 -9.37
CA ASN A 137 -13.61 -12.32 -10.47
C ASN A 137 -13.44 -11.62 -11.83
N ASP A 138 -13.90 -10.37 -11.94
CA ASP A 138 -13.69 -9.56 -13.15
C ASP A 138 -12.20 -9.37 -13.48
N ILE A 139 -11.35 -9.12 -12.48
CA ILE A 139 -9.90 -9.00 -12.66
C ILE A 139 -9.29 -10.32 -13.11
N LEU A 140 -9.67 -11.45 -12.50
CA LEU A 140 -9.14 -12.76 -12.85
C LEU A 140 -9.55 -13.19 -14.26
N ASP A 141 -10.78 -12.87 -14.67
CA ASP A 141 -11.30 -13.19 -16.00
C ASP A 141 -10.70 -12.32 -17.11
N ASN A 142 -10.43 -11.04 -16.82
CA ASN A 142 -10.10 -10.05 -17.86
C ASN A 142 -8.65 -9.53 -17.82
N ALA A 143 -7.90 -9.76 -16.74
CA ALA A 143 -6.57 -9.16 -16.54
C ALA A 143 -5.50 -10.16 -16.04
N SER A 144 -5.71 -11.46 -16.21
CA SER A 144 -4.78 -12.52 -15.79
C SER A 144 -3.37 -12.37 -16.38
N ASP A 145 -3.25 -12.05 -17.68
CA ASP A 145 -1.97 -11.79 -18.34
C ASP A 145 -1.26 -10.58 -17.73
N GLU A 146 -2.01 -9.51 -17.41
CA GLU A 146 -1.44 -8.30 -16.80
C GLU A 146 -0.99 -8.59 -15.36
N ILE A 147 -1.75 -9.38 -14.59
CA ILE A 147 -1.34 -9.85 -13.26
C ILE A 147 0.00 -10.57 -13.35
N GLN A 148 0.13 -11.53 -14.26
CA GLN A 148 1.38 -12.26 -14.45
C GLN A 148 2.52 -11.31 -14.85
N HIS A 149 2.24 -10.35 -15.73
CA HIS A 149 3.24 -9.40 -16.20
C HIS A 149 3.73 -8.40 -15.14
N ILE A 150 2.87 -8.04 -14.18
CA ILE A 150 3.19 -7.11 -13.09
C ILE A 150 3.83 -7.83 -11.91
N TYR A 151 3.23 -8.94 -11.46
CA TYR A 151 3.52 -9.49 -10.14
C TYR A 151 4.43 -10.73 -10.14
N MET A 152 4.51 -11.52 -11.22
CA MET A 152 5.22 -12.82 -11.22
C MET A 152 6.71 -12.71 -10.85
N GLY A 153 7.36 -11.59 -11.18
CA GLY A 153 8.76 -11.36 -10.83
C GLY A 153 9.01 -11.18 -9.33
N THR A 154 7.99 -10.76 -8.59
CA THR A 154 8.03 -10.50 -7.14
C THR A 154 7.33 -11.62 -6.36
N ILE A 155 6.17 -12.05 -6.84
CA ILE A 155 5.30 -13.07 -6.25
C ILE A 155 5.07 -14.17 -7.30
N PRO A 156 5.97 -15.17 -7.40
CA PRO A 156 5.89 -16.20 -8.45
C PRO A 156 4.59 -17.02 -8.43
N ASN A 157 4.00 -17.20 -7.25
CA ASN A 157 2.76 -17.95 -7.03
C ASN A 157 1.51 -17.04 -6.94
N ILE A 158 1.55 -15.83 -7.51
CA ILE A 158 0.44 -14.86 -7.39
C ILE A 158 -0.91 -15.44 -7.82
N SER A 159 -0.97 -16.19 -8.93
CA SER A 159 -2.22 -16.79 -9.40
C SER A 159 -2.76 -17.85 -8.45
N GLU A 160 -1.88 -18.62 -7.80
CA GLU A 160 -2.29 -19.59 -6.79
C GLU A 160 -2.89 -18.86 -5.58
N ILE A 161 -2.19 -17.85 -5.05
CA ILE A 161 -2.68 -17.04 -3.92
C ILE A 161 -4.06 -16.46 -4.24
N LEU A 162 -4.22 -15.79 -5.39
CA LEU A 162 -5.50 -15.19 -5.79
C LEU A 162 -6.62 -16.22 -5.92
N SER A 163 -6.32 -17.45 -6.35
CA SER A 163 -7.32 -18.52 -6.47
C SER A 163 -7.81 -19.07 -5.12
N THR A 164 -7.05 -18.85 -4.04
CA THR A 164 -7.46 -19.27 -2.69
C THR A 164 -8.38 -18.27 -1.98
N ILE A 165 -8.56 -17.08 -2.57
CA ILE A 165 -9.38 -16.03 -2.01
C ILE A 165 -10.86 -16.41 -2.15
N SER A 166 -11.58 -16.49 -1.02
CA SER A 166 -12.98 -16.89 -0.97
C SER A 166 -13.85 -15.94 -0.14
N PHE A 167 -15.13 -15.87 -0.49
CA PHE A 167 -16.11 -15.00 0.18
C PHE A 167 -16.23 -15.29 1.66
N ASP A 168 -16.40 -16.57 2.00
CA ASP A 168 -16.65 -17.00 3.37
C ASP A 168 -15.47 -16.62 4.28
N ARG A 169 -14.23 -16.87 3.83
CA ARG A 169 -13.02 -16.52 4.57
C ARG A 169 -12.92 -15.01 4.81
N TYR A 170 -13.29 -14.19 3.83
CA TYR A 170 -13.18 -12.74 4.00
C TYR A 170 -14.27 -12.14 4.88
N ALA A 171 -15.49 -12.68 4.81
CA ALA A 171 -16.56 -12.27 5.71
C ALA A 171 -16.14 -12.48 7.17
N ASP A 172 -15.52 -13.62 7.48
CA ASP A 172 -14.98 -13.89 8.81
C ASP A 172 -13.83 -12.92 9.17
N ILE A 173 -12.87 -12.73 8.26
CA ILE A 173 -11.72 -11.87 8.51
C ILE A 173 -12.13 -10.40 8.73
N ILE A 174 -13.10 -9.87 7.97
CA ILE A 174 -13.39 -8.44 8.02
C ILE A 174 -14.14 -7.99 9.26
N ASP A 175 -15.01 -8.86 9.76
CA ASP A 175 -15.70 -8.61 11.02
C ASP A 175 -14.67 -8.61 12.16
N ASP A 176 -13.64 -9.46 12.05
CA ASP A 176 -12.61 -9.62 13.07
C ASP A 176 -11.41 -8.67 12.93
N ILE A 177 -11.14 -8.04 11.76
CA ILE A 177 -9.93 -7.22 11.56
C ILE A 177 -9.79 -6.10 12.60
N PRO A 178 -10.82 -5.29 12.89
CA PRO A 178 -10.72 -4.23 13.90
C PRO A 178 -10.38 -4.78 15.28
N ASP A 179 -11.09 -5.83 15.70
CA ASP A 179 -10.92 -6.47 17.01
C ASP A 179 -9.55 -7.15 17.11
N ARG A 180 -9.11 -7.87 16.07
CA ARG A 180 -7.77 -8.48 16.00
C ARG A 180 -6.65 -7.45 16.04
N LEU A 181 -6.86 -6.27 15.45
CA LEU A 181 -5.89 -5.19 15.51
C LEU A 181 -5.84 -4.61 16.93
N GLU A 182 -6.98 -4.46 17.60
CA GLU A 182 -7.05 -4.01 19.00
C GLU A 182 -6.41 -5.03 19.96
N ASP A 183 -6.76 -6.30 19.85
CA ASP A 183 -6.18 -7.40 20.64
C ASP A 183 -4.66 -7.46 20.48
N LEU A 184 -4.18 -7.34 19.24
CA LEU A 184 -2.74 -7.30 18.96
C LEU A 184 -2.07 -6.07 19.59
N LEU A 185 -2.73 -4.92 19.60
CA LEU A 185 -2.22 -3.70 20.24
C LEU A 185 -2.13 -3.85 21.77
N ASP A 186 -3.07 -4.56 22.38
CA ASP A 186 -3.09 -4.83 23.82
C ASP A 186 -1.97 -5.78 24.28
N GLU A 187 -1.47 -6.64 23.39
CA GLU A 187 -0.30 -7.49 23.67
C GLU A 187 1.02 -6.71 23.72
N PHE A 188 1.08 -5.54 23.08
CA PHE A 188 2.30 -4.74 23.02
C PHE A 188 2.53 -3.93 24.30
N ASN A 189 3.77 -3.99 24.81
CA ASN A 189 4.20 -3.01 25.81
C ASN A 189 4.24 -1.60 25.20
N SER A 190 4.25 -0.56 26.05
CA SER A 190 4.18 0.83 25.57
C SER A 190 5.28 1.22 24.58
N CYS A 191 6.49 0.65 24.67
CA CYS A 191 7.56 0.95 23.71
C CYS A 191 7.24 0.34 22.34
N ALA A 192 6.81 -0.91 22.31
CA ALA A 192 6.40 -1.58 21.09
C ALA A 192 5.17 -0.92 20.46
N ALA A 193 4.17 -0.51 21.24
CA ALA A 193 2.99 0.20 20.74
C ALA A 193 3.38 1.54 20.07
N ILE A 194 4.31 2.31 20.67
CA ILE A 194 4.84 3.54 20.07
C ILE A 194 5.62 3.25 18.79
N GLU A 195 6.44 2.20 18.79
CA GLU A 195 7.21 1.83 17.61
C GLU A 195 6.28 1.40 16.45
N LEU A 196 5.24 0.62 16.75
CA LEU A 196 4.24 0.21 15.77
C LEU A 196 3.48 1.41 15.21
N PHE A 197 3.05 2.34 16.08
CA PHE A 197 2.43 3.59 15.67
C PHE A 197 3.33 4.37 14.71
N PHE A 198 4.64 4.47 15.01
CA PHE A 198 5.62 5.10 14.12
C PHE A 198 5.74 4.36 12.79
N ILE A 199 5.83 3.03 12.80
CA ILE A 199 5.93 2.20 11.59
C ILE A 199 4.72 2.40 10.67
N VAL A 200 3.50 2.34 11.22
CA VAL A 200 2.27 2.51 10.44
C VAL A 200 2.22 3.90 9.79
N ASN A 201 2.50 4.95 10.56
CA ASN A 201 2.52 6.32 10.05
C ASN A 201 3.62 6.53 9.00
N LEU A 202 4.78 5.91 9.19
CA LEU A 202 5.89 5.99 8.26
C LEU A 202 5.53 5.32 6.92
N LEU A 203 5.03 4.09 6.96
CA LEU A 203 4.62 3.35 5.76
C LEU A 203 3.49 4.07 5.01
N PHE A 204 2.48 4.59 5.74
CA PHE A 204 1.41 5.38 5.15
C PHE A 204 1.95 6.64 4.48
N SER A 205 2.81 7.40 5.17
CA SER A 205 3.40 8.63 4.62
C SER A 205 4.24 8.37 3.37
N VAL A 206 5.05 7.30 3.38
CA VAL A 206 5.89 6.91 2.25
C VAL A 206 5.05 6.49 1.04
N LEU A 207 3.96 5.75 1.25
CA LEU A 207 3.02 5.40 0.18
C LEU A 207 2.40 6.66 -0.43
N ILE A 208 1.84 7.55 0.39
CA ILE A 208 1.17 8.78 -0.06
C ILE A 208 2.13 9.71 -0.80
N ASP A 209 3.35 9.90 -0.28
CA ASP A 209 4.37 10.72 -0.93
C ASP A 209 4.75 10.15 -2.30
N SER A 210 5.01 8.83 -2.35
CA SER A 210 5.44 8.15 -3.57
C SER A 210 4.34 8.12 -4.62
N ASP A 211 3.11 7.78 -4.24
CA ASP A 211 1.93 7.76 -5.12
C ASP A 211 1.62 9.15 -5.67
N LYS A 212 1.45 10.17 -4.81
CA LYS A 212 1.10 11.52 -5.26
C LYS A 212 2.16 12.15 -6.15
N LYS A 213 3.45 11.99 -5.82
CA LYS A 213 4.54 12.47 -6.70
C LYS A 213 4.54 11.75 -8.03
N ASP A 214 4.29 10.45 -8.02
CA ASP A 214 4.26 9.66 -9.24
C ASP A 214 3.07 10.01 -10.16
N ALA A 215 1.87 10.16 -9.57
CA ALA A 215 0.66 10.63 -10.23
C ALA A 215 0.83 12.04 -10.83
N ALA A 216 1.44 12.94 -10.06
CA ALA A 216 1.74 14.31 -10.49
C ALA A 216 2.95 14.42 -11.43
N ARG A 217 3.70 13.32 -11.65
CA ARG A 217 4.97 13.30 -12.41
C ARG A 217 6.01 14.28 -11.89
N LEU A 218 6.00 14.47 -10.57
CA LEU A 218 6.96 15.30 -9.88
C LEU A 218 8.15 14.45 -9.42
N ASP A 219 9.33 15.05 -9.49
CA ASP A 219 10.50 14.59 -8.78
C ASP A 219 10.86 15.58 -7.68
N ASN A 220 11.88 15.25 -6.87
CA ASN A 220 12.31 16.14 -5.80
C ASN A 220 13.00 17.42 -6.31
N THR A 221 13.28 17.56 -7.62
CA THR A 221 13.84 18.82 -8.17
C THR A 221 12.84 19.95 -8.08
N TYR A 222 11.54 19.64 -8.20
CA TYR A 222 10.45 20.61 -8.00
C TYR A 222 10.51 21.28 -6.61
N PHE A 223 11.05 20.60 -5.59
CA PHE A 223 11.08 21.08 -4.21
C PHE A 223 12.45 21.63 -3.76
N LYS A 224 13.47 21.61 -4.63
CA LYS A 224 14.87 21.97 -4.26
C LYS A 224 15.03 23.38 -3.71
N GLU A 225 14.21 24.33 -4.16
CA GLU A 225 14.25 25.73 -3.70
C GLU A 225 13.21 26.05 -2.61
N ASN A 226 12.35 25.08 -2.28
CA ASN A 226 11.26 25.24 -1.30
C ASN A 226 11.56 24.57 0.05
N LEU A 227 12.71 23.92 0.20
CA LEU A 227 13.13 23.19 1.41
C LEU A 227 14.47 23.72 1.95
N GLU A 228 14.65 25.04 1.96
CA GLU A 228 15.75 25.70 2.68
C GLU A 228 15.48 25.78 4.20
N GLU A 229 14.96 24.71 4.80
CA GLU A 229 14.95 24.64 6.27
C GLU A 229 16.22 23.96 6.75
N THR A 230 16.87 24.58 7.73
CA THR A 230 17.97 23.97 8.47
C THR A 230 17.48 22.67 9.11
N HIS A 231 17.74 21.55 8.47
CA HIS A 231 17.58 20.23 9.08
C HIS A 231 18.50 20.15 10.31
N ASN A 232 17.91 20.21 11.50
CA ASN A 232 18.59 19.85 12.73
C ASN A 232 18.77 18.32 12.71
N ASP A 233 19.89 17.85 12.19
CA ASP A 233 20.28 16.44 12.31
C ASP A 233 20.51 16.13 13.79
N VAL A 234 19.53 15.46 14.41
CA VAL A 234 19.55 15.05 15.81
C VAL A 234 20.77 14.16 16.10
N PHE A 235 21.21 13.35 15.14
CA PHE A 235 22.42 12.54 15.31
C PHE A 235 23.68 13.38 15.24
N ALA A 236 23.73 14.40 14.37
CA ALA A 236 24.83 15.36 14.38
C ALA A 236 24.91 16.12 15.71
N PHE A 237 23.76 16.47 16.31
CA PHE A 237 23.69 17.04 17.64
C PHE A 237 24.26 16.11 18.72
N PHE A 238 23.86 14.84 18.75
CA PHE A 238 24.40 13.86 19.70
C PHE A 238 25.88 13.56 19.48
N LYS A 239 26.34 13.53 18.23
CA LYS A 239 27.77 13.35 17.90
C LYS A 239 28.59 14.54 18.40
N ALA A 240 28.11 15.76 18.15
CA ALA A 240 28.75 16.98 18.63
C ALA A 240 28.78 17.10 20.17
N LEU A 241 27.82 16.51 20.89
CA LEU A 241 27.86 16.41 22.35
C LEU A 241 28.86 15.35 22.84
N SER A 242 29.03 14.26 22.09
CA SER A 242 29.93 13.17 22.43
C SER A 242 31.40 13.55 22.21
N ASP A 243 31.68 14.33 21.17
CA ASP A 243 33.01 14.84 20.82
C ASP A 243 33.50 15.98 21.76
N ARG A 244 32.65 16.46 22.69
CA ARG A 244 32.98 17.49 23.69
C ARG A 244 33.37 16.90 25.07
N LYS A 245 33.37 15.59 25.22
CA LYS A 245 33.86 14.88 26.42
C LYS A 245 35.27 14.39 26.20
#